data_AF-A0A7V6A2R6-F1
#
_entry.id   AF-A0A7V6A2R6-F1
#
_cell.length_a   1.000
_cell.length_b   1.000
_cell.length_c   1.000
_cell.angle_alpha   90.00
_cell.angle_beta   90.00
_cell.angle_gamma   90.00
#
_symmetry.space_group_name_H-M   'P 1'
#
loop_
_entity.id
_entity.type
_entity.pdbx_description
1 polymer ?
#
loop_
_entity_poly.entity_id
_entity_poly.type
_entity_poly.pdbx_seq_one_letter_code
_entity_poly.pdbx_strand_id
1 'polypeptide(L)'
;MSMWFFDEAGELRDYQALRREAHPLEREYLELRTLLRDAVADLKSKPGDDSLEAKVRYLTKRCRDLEEKNPYLVAEFPLEVALFAPPHG
;
A
#
# COMPACT_ATOMS: atom_id res chain seq x y z
N MET A 1 25.01 -0.49 7.48
CA MET A 1 25.67 -0.57 6.16
C MET A 1 24.74 -1.33 5.23
N SER A 2 23.68 -0.70 4.71
CA SER A 2 22.61 -1.37 3.94
C SER A 2 22.06 -0.48 2.80
N MET A 3 22.89 0.39 2.24
CA MET A 3 22.49 1.28 1.14
C MET A 3 22.67 0.64 -0.26
N TRP A 4 23.30 -0.54 -0.35
CA TRP A 4 23.72 -1.16 -1.61
C TRP A 4 22.66 -2.00 -2.34
N PHE A 5 21.61 -2.43 -1.65
CA PHE A 5 20.61 -3.34 -2.22
C PHE A 5 19.83 -2.72 -3.37
N PHE A 6 19.35 -1.49 -3.18
CA PHE A 6 18.56 -0.78 -4.18
C PHE A 6 19.41 -0.22 -5.31
N ASP A 7 20.70 0.06 -5.06
CA ASP A 7 21.63 0.54 -6.07
C ASP A 7 22.04 -0.58 -7.05
N GLU A 8 22.23 -1.82 -6.59
CA GLU A 8 22.55 -2.96 -7.45
C GLU A 8 21.30 -3.63 -8.05
N ALA A 9 20.22 -3.76 -7.29
CA ALA A 9 18.96 -4.32 -7.79
C ALA A 9 18.22 -3.36 -8.73
N GLY A 10 18.42 -2.05 -8.58
CA GLY A 10 17.83 -1.01 -9.44
C GLY A 10 18.15 -1.15 -10.92
N GLU A 11 19.28 -1.77 -11.26
CA GLU A 11 19.73 -2.03 -12.63
C GLU A 11 19.15 -3.34 -13.21
N LEU A 12 18.53 -4.18 -12.38
CA LEU A 12 17.86 -5.40 -12.84
C LEU A 12 16.56 -5.04 -13.55
N ARG A 13 16.42 -5.50 -14.80
CA ARG A 13 15.23 -5.26 -15.62
C ARG A 13 13.95 -5.74 -14.94
N ASP A 14 14.03 -6.88 -14.26
CA ASP A 14 12.89 -7.48 -13.56
C ASP A 14 12.46 -6.66 -12.34
N TYR A 15 13.42 -6.06 -11.63
CA TYR A 15 13.15 -5.12 -10.54
C TYR A 15 12.45 -3.85 -11.07
N GLN A 16 12.95 -3.28 -12.16
CA GLN A 16 12.33 -2.10 -12.78
C GLN A 16 10.92 -2.38 -13.30
N ALA A 17 10.70 -3.57 -13.89
CA ALA A 17 9.39 -4.00 -14.35
C ALA A 17 8.41 -4.13 -13.17
N LEU A 18 8.83 -4.81 -12.09
CA LEU A 18 8.03 -4.92 -10.88
C LEU A 18 7.67 -3.55 -10.30
N ARG A 19 8.63 -2.64 -10.19
CA ARG A 19 8.38 -1.27 -9.69
C ARG A 19 7.36 -0.53 -10.55
N ARG A 20 7.43 -0.65 -11.88
CA ARG A 20 6.47 0.00 -12.78
C ARG A 20 5.04 -0.53 -12.60
N GLU A 21 4.90 -1.80 -12.28
CA GLU A 21 3.60 -2.45 -12.09
C GLU A 21 3.03 -2.24 -10.68
N ALA A 22 3.87 -2.37 -9.65
CA ALA A 22 3.46 -2.31 -8.25
C ALA A 22 3.26 -0.87 -7.76
N HIS A 23 4.13 0.07 -8.14
CA HIS A 23 4.13 1.42 -7.59
C HIS A 23 2.82 2.20 -7.79
N PRO A 24 2.12 2.13 -8.95
CA PRO A 24 0.81 2.75 -9.09
C PRO A 24 -0.22 2.20 -8.10
N LEU A 25 -0.22 0.89 -7.85
CA LEU A 25 -1.13 0.22 -6.92
C LEU A 25 -0.81 0.58 -5.47
N GLU A 26 0.47 0.57 -5.10
CA GLU A 26 0.93 1.01 -3.77
C GLU A 26 0.51 2.46 -3.50
N ARG A 27 0.65 3.32 -4.50
CA ARG A 27 0.24 4.72 -4.41
C ARG A 27 -1.28 4.86 -4.25
N GLU A 28 -2.09 4.18 -5.07
CA GLU A 28 -3.55 4.17 -4.93
C GLU A 28 -3.95 3.71 -3.52
N TYR A 29 -3.33 2.64 -3.03
CA TYR A 29 -3.60 2.10 -1.72
C TYR A 29 -3.28 3.08 -0.58
N LEU A 30 -2.11 3.75 -0.64
CA LEU A 30 -1.73 4.77 0.34
C LEU A 30 -2.65 5.99 0.33
N GLU A 31 -3.05 6.43 -0.86
CA GLU A 31 -4.01 7.53 -1.02
C GLU A 31 -5.37 7.16 -0.39
N LEU A 32 -5.89 5.95 -0.65
CA LEU A 32 -7.12 5.46 -0.06
C LEU A 32 -7.06 5.35 1.47
N ARG A 33 -5.96 4.86 2.03
CA ARG A 33 -5.77 4.79 3.49
C ARG A 33 -5.72 6.17 4.14
N THR A 34 -5.11 7.15 3.46
CA THR A 34 -5.09 8.54 3.92
C THR A 34 -6.50 9.11 3.94
N LEU A 35 -7.26 8.94 2.86
CA LEU A 35 -8.66 9.36 2.77
C LEU A 35 -9.54 8.69 3.83
N LEU A 36 -9.32 7.40 4.11
CA LEU A 36 -10.05 6.66 5.13
C LEU A 36 -9.75 7.22 6.52
N ARG A 37 -8.47 7.44 6.84
CA ARG A 37 -8.05 8.03 8.12
C ARG A 37 -8.72 9.38 8.33
N ASP A 38 -8.70 10.23 7.32
CA ASP A 38 -9.26 11.58 7.41
C ASP A 38 -10.79 11.53 7.54
N ALA A 39 -11.48 10.66 6.78
CA ALA A 39 -12.92 10.46 6.90
C ALA A 39 -13.34 9.92 8.28
N VAL A 40 -12.54 9.03 8.89
CA VAL A 40 -12.76 8.56 10.26
C VAL A 40 -12.57 9.68 11.28
N ALA A 41 -11.57 10.54 11.09
CA ALA A 41 -11.36 11.72 11.95
C ALA A 41 -12.52 12.71 11.84
N ASP A 42 -13.04 12.93 10.63
CA ASP A 42 -14.22 13.78 10.39
C ASP A 42 -15.46 13.19 11.06
N LEU A 43 -15.70 11.89 10.92
CA LEU A 43 -16.84 11.20 11.55
C LEU A 43 -16.76 11.24 13.08
N LYS A 44 -15.55 11.11 13.65
CA LYS A 44 -15.33 11.28 15.09
C LYS A 44 -15.68 12.70 15.56
N SER A 45 -15.45 13.70 14.71
CA SER A 45 -15.78 15.10 14.99
C SER A 45 -17.26 15.42 14.79
N LYS A 46 -17.95 14.67 13.91
CA LYS A 46 -19.39 14.80 13.61
C LYS A 46 -20.09 13.44 13.63
N PRO A 47 -20.34 12.87 14.83
CA PRO A 47 -21.04 11.61 14.93
C PRO A 47 -22.47 11.70 14.37
N GLY A 48 -22.93 10.63 13.70
CA GLY A 48 -24.29 10.55 13.14
C GLY A 48 -24.46 11.23 11.78
N ASP A 49 -23.38 11.65 11.12
CA ASP A 49 -23.43 12.09 9.73
C ASP A 49 -23.44 10.87 8.79
N ASP A 50 -24.62 10.54 8.26
CA ASP A 50 -24.85 9.41 7.36
C ASP A 50 -23.92 9.42 6.12
N SER A 51 -23.55 10.61 5.64
CA SER A 51 -22.66 10.76 4.48
C SER A 51 -21.23 10.35 4.83
N LEU A 52 -20.72 10.80 5.98
CA LEU A 52 -19.41 10.40 6.48
C LEU A 52 -19.36 8.90 6.80
N GLU A 53 -20.43 8.35 7.39
CA GLU A 53 -20.50 6.90 7.61
C GLU A 53 -20.51 6.09 6.31
N ALA A 54 -21.25 6.53 5.30
CA ALA A 54 -21.25 5.90 3.99
C ALA A 54 -19.86 5.97 3.32
N LYS A 55 -19.19 7.12 3.41
CA LYS A 55 -17.82 7.31 2.91
C LYS A 55 -16.82 6.38 3.61
N VAL A 56 -16.85 6.29 4.94
CA VAL A 56 -15.98 5.40 5.71
C VAL A 56 -16.24 3.93 5.32
N ARG A 57 -17.50 3.51 5.21
CA ARG A 57 -17.87 2.16 4.78
C ARG A 57 -17.34 1.85 3.38
N TYR A 58 -17.52 2.76 2.43
CA TYR A 58 -17.03 2.61 1.07
C TYR A 58 -15.50 2.49 1.01
N LEU A 59 -14.77 3.41 1.65
CA LEU A 59 -13.30 3.42 1.65
C LEU A 59 -12.72 2.18 2.33
N THR A 60 -13.34 1.74 3.44
CA THR A 60 -12.96 0.50 4.12
C THR A 60 -13.10 -0.71 3.19
N LYS A 61 -14.25 -0.83 2.51
CA LYS A 61 -14.47 -1.91 1.54
C LYS A 61 -13.45 -1.86 0.40
N ARG A 62 -13.18 -0.67 -0.14
CA ARG A 62 -12.23 -0.50 -1.25
C ARG A 62 -10.80 -0.87 -0.86
N CYS A 63 -10.36 -0.51 0.35
CA CYS A 63 -9.05 -0.93 0.86
C CYS A 63 -8.99 -2.46 0.95
N ARG A 64 -10.01 -3.08 1.57
CA ARG A 64 -10.08 -4.53 1.71
C ARG A 64 -10.08 -5.26 0.35
N ASP A 65 -10.84 -4.78 -0.62
CA ASP A 65 -10.89 -5.36 -1.96
C ASP A 65 -9.50 -5.29 -2.66
N LEU A 66 -8.70 -4.25 -2.38
CA LEU A 66 -7.33 -4.13 -2.89
C LEU A 66 -6.37 -5.09 -2.18
N GLU A 67 -6.48 -5.21 -0.86
CA GLU A 67 -5.67 -6.11 -0.03
C GLU A 67 -5.91 -7.58 -0.39
N GLU A 68 -7.17 -7.96 -0.61
CA GLU A 68 -7.53 -9.34 -1.03
C GLU A 68 -6.96 -9.70 -2.40
N LYS A 69 -6.88 -8.73 -3.33
CA LYS A 69 -6.31 -8.93 -4.68
C LYS A 69 -4.79 -8.85 -4.70
N ASN A 70 -4.20 -8.09 -3.79
CA ASN A 70 -2.78 -7.78 -3.75
C ASN A 70 -2.24 -7.93 -2.31
N PRO A 71 -2.06 -9.17 -1.82
CA PRO A 71 -1.66 -9.41 -0.43
C PRO A 71 -0.33 -8.77 -0.03
N TYR A 72 0.54 -8.48 -1.01
CA TYR A 72 1.82 -7.81 -0.77
C TYR A 72 1.66 -6.36 -0.27
N LEU A 73 0.50 -5.72 -0.48
CA LEU A 73 0.25 -4.35 0.00
C LEU A 73 0.20 -4.25 1.53
N VAL A 74 -0.09 -5.36 2.22
CA VAL A 74 -0.16 -5.46 3.69
C VAL A 74 0.96 -6.32 4.28
N ALA A 75 1.94 -6.73 3.47
CA ALA A 75 3.07 -7.49 3.94
C ALA A 75 3.95 -6.66 4.90
N GLU A 76 4.64 -7.34 5.82
CA GLU A 76 5.54 -6.69 6.77
C GLU A 76 6.74 -6.00 6.09
N PHE A 77 7.08 -6.45 4.89
CA PHE A 77 8.18 -5.93 4.09
C PHE A 77 7.74 -5.74 2.63
N PRO A 78 8.37 -4.80 1.89
CA PRO A 78 8.10 -4.60 0.48
C PRO A 78 8.33 -5.87 -0.34
N LEU A 79 7.57 -6.02 -1.41
CA LEU A 79 7.66 -7.20 -2.28
C LEU A 79 9.07 -7.38 -2.88
N GLU A 80 9.79 -6.27 -3.08
CA GLU A 80 11.17 -6.26 -3.56
C GLU A 80 12.14 -6.95 -2.61
N VAL A 81 11.92 -6.81 -1.30
CA VAL A 81 12.71 -7.52 -0.28
C VAL A 81 12.43 -9.01 -0.35
N ALA A 82 11.17 -9.41 -0.55
CA ALA A 82 10.81 -10.82 -0.68
C ALA A 82 11.46 -11.51 -1.88
N LEU A 83 11.58 -10.78 -2.99
CA LEU A 83 11.94 -11.35 -4.30
C LEU A 83 13.42 -11.19 -4.66
N PHE A 84 14.05 -10.10 -4.24
CA PHE A 84 15.40 -9.77 -4.67
C PHE A 84 16.42 -9.77 -3.54
N ALA A 85 16.01 -9.71 -2.26
CA ALA A 85 16.97 -9.76 -1.17
C ALA A 85 17.72 -11.10 -1.18
N PRO A 86 19.05 -11.11 -0.94
CA PRO A 86 19.79 -12.35 -0.83
C PRO A 86 19.16 -13.23 0.27
N PRO A 87 18.95 -14.54 0.05
CA PRO A 87 18.57 -15.44 1.12
C PRO A 87 19.70 -15.39 2.15
N HIS A 88 19.44 -14.78 3.30
CA HIS A 88 20.48 -14.53 4.29
C HIS A 88 21.18 -15.84 4.69
N GLY A 89 22.51 -15.86 4.56
CA GLY A 89 23.46 -16.72 5.25
C GLY A 89 24.52 -15.84 5.88
#